data_AF-A0A0F9ENA8-F1
#
_entry.id   AF-A0A0F9ENA8-F1
#
_cell.length_a   1.000
_cell.length_b   1.000
_cell.length_c   1.000
_cell.angle_alpha   90.00
_cell.angle_beta   90.00
_cell.angle_gamma   90.00
#
_symmetry.space_group_name_H-M   'P 1'
#
loop_
_entity.id
_entity.type
_entity.pdbx_description
1 polymer ?
#
loop_
_entity_poly.entity_id
_entity_poly.type
_entity_poly.pdbx_seq_one_letter_code
_entity_poly.pdbx_strand_id
1 'polypeptide(L)'
;MEKFTKITTGFVTQSYEKNTDGKFVCTEQEFIAGDEVDYEDVDGDSIDPPEYEYQPFNMAMISSIQVIDQLRDVLTSIDVGGEQSRQFAEEIAMLKKALKALGCSVDQSKTVVLSFLEAQLLGACKVITSYTMDLLYKLDDQVNLDDIEELQQARDVIDRYEDFATQSGKLLIECFVSEQCSDLPCNKLPVNILAESGKLWVQPAGYGDKTSADGHGWPIGLEIWQGRLRLIVFDDINTEEPKIIDLENAREDSRID
;
A
#
# COMPACT_ATOMS: atom_id res chain seq x y z
N MET A 1 9.93 38.04 0.18
CA MET A 1 9.90 36.64 -0.27
C MET A 1 8.90 36.56 -1.40
N GLU A 2 9.39 36.28 -2.61
CA GLU A 2 8.56 36.17 -3.83
C GLU A 2 8.39 34.72 -4.30
N LYS A 3 9.32 33.84 -3.89
CA LYS A 3 9.29 32.38 -4.04
C LYS A 3 9.65 31.73 -2.71
N PHE A 4 9.14 30.53 -2.43
CA PHE A 4 9.61 29.63 -1.38
C PHE A 4 9.39 28.17 -1.77
N THR A 5 10.01 27.25 -1.03
CA THR A 5 9.84 25.81 -1.20
C THR A 5 9.20 25.20 0.04
N LYS A 6 8.24 24.30 -0.15
CA LYS A 6 7.62 23.52 0.91
C LYS A 6 7.92 22.05 0.69
N ILE A 7 8.51 21.40 1.68
CA ILE A 7 8.72 19.95 1.74
C ILE A 7 7.66 19.36 2.67
N THR A 8 7.34 18.07 2.56
CA THR A 8 6.26 17.46 3.34
C THR A 8 6.54 16.02 3.78
N THR A 9 5.97 15.65 4.93
CA THR A 9 5.75 14.29 5.48
C THR A 9 5.03 13.31 4.53
N GLY A 10 4.63 13.76 3.34
CA GLY A 10 4.15 12.91 2.25
C GLY A 10 5.21 12.66 1.18
N PHE A 11 6.47 13.03 1.42
CA PHE A 11 7.57 13.00 0.47
C PHE A 11 7.29 13.79 -0.83
N VAL A 12 6.69 14.99 -0.69
CA VAL A 12 6.40 15.92 -1.79
C VAL A 12 7.08 17.28 -1.57
N THR A 13 7.81 17.75 -2.59
CA THR A 13 8.37 19.10 -2.70
C THR A 13 7.45 19.97 -3.57
N GLN A 14 7.13 21.18 -3.12
CA GLN A 14 6.25 22.12 -3.81
C GLN A 14 6.91 23.51 -3.91
N SER A 15 7.16 23.98 -5.13
CA SER A 15 7.63 25.35 -5.41
C SER A 15 6.44 26.31 -5.42
N TYR A 16 6.50 27.39 -4.64
CA TYR A 16 5.44 28.41 -4.57
C TYR A 16 5.94 29.78 -4.99
N GLU A 17 5.23 30.45 -5.90
CA GLU A 17 5.54 31.82 -6.35
C GLU A 17 4.35 32.78 -6.11
N LYS A 18 4.66 34.06 -5.92
CA LYS A 18 3.67 35.07 -5.56
C LYS A 18 2.92 35.62 -6.78
N ASN A 19 1.59 35.53 -6.75
CA ASN A 19 0.72 36.00 -7.83
C ASN A 19 0.46 37.53 -7.76
N THR A 20 -0.26 38.06 -8.74
CA THR A 20 -0.64 39.48 -8.84
C THR A 20 -1.47 40.00 -7.66
N ASP A 21 -2.16 39.10 -6.95
CA ASP A 21 -3.02 39.42 -5.81
C ASP A 21 -2.27 39.33 -4.48
N GLY A 22 -0.96 39.01 -4.52
CA GLY A 22 -0.09 38.88 -3.36
C GLY A 22 -0.16 37.52 -2.67
N LYS A 23 -0.92 36.55 -3.19
CA LYS A 23 -0.99 35.16 -2.69
C LYS A 23 0.12 34.30 -3.28
N PHE A 24 0.61 33.33 -2.51
CA PHE A 24 1.47 32.27 -3.04
C PHE A 24 0.66 31.19 -3.74
N VAL A 25 1.11 30.77 -4.92
CA VAL A 25 0.50 29.72 -5.76
C VAL A 25 1.58 28.70 -6.13
N CYS A 26 1.23 27.42 -6.06
CA CYS A 26 2.15 26.33 -6.43
C CYS A 26 2.43 26.37 -7.94
N THR A 27 3.70 26.46 -8.34
CA THR A 27 4.12 26.50 -9.75
C THR A 27 4.72 25.18 -10.25
N GLU A 28 5.23 24.35 -9.35
CA GLU A 28 5.94 23.11 -9.65
C GLU A 28 5.86 22.15 -8.45
N GLN A 29 5.89 20.85 -8.71
CA GLN A 29 5.77 19.81 -7.68
C GLN A 29 6.58 18.56 -8.07
N GLU A 30 7.40 18.07 -7.13
CA GLU A 30 8.24 16.87 -7.27
C GLU A 30 7.98 15.89 -6.10
N PHE A 31 8.34 14.61 -6.27
CA PHE A 31 8.29 13.60 -5.22
C PHE A 31 9.70 13.15 -4.86
N ILE A 32 10.13 13.42 -3.63
CA ILE A 32 11.42 13.03 -3.04
C ILE A 32 11.05 12.29 -1.76
N ALA A 33 11.50 11.04 -1.58
CA ALA A 33 11.04 10.11 -0.52
C ALA A 33 11.46 10.51 1.04
N GLY A 34 10.32 10.69 3.07
CA GLY A 34 10.45 10.89 4.56
C GLY A 34 9.22 11.57 5.19
N ASP A 35 9.29 11.72 6.51
CA ASP A 35 8.12 11.96 7.38
C ASP A 35 8.06 13.37 8.00
N GLU A 36 8.80 14.36 7.47
CA GLU A 36 8.94 15.72 8.07
C GLU A 36 8.48 16.85 7.11
N VAL A 37 7.92 17.96 7.65
CA VAL A 37 7.41 19.11 6.87
C VAL A 37 8.30 20.34 7.07
N ASP A 38 9.37 20.45 6.29
CA ASP A 38 10.25 21.60 6.32
C ASP A 38 9.80 22.73 5.37
N TYR A 39 10.07 23.97 5.81
CA TYR A 39 9.84 25.20 5.06
C TYR A 39 11.16 25.98 4.99
N GLU A 40 11.61 26.28 3.77
CA GLU A 40 12.85 26.98 3.49
C GLU A 40 12.60 28.14 2.53
N ASP A 41 13.39 29.21 2.66
CA ASP A 41 13.38 30.33 1.72
C ASP A 41 14.30 30.12 0.50
N VAL A 42 14.61 31.19 -0.23
CA VAL A 42 15.41 31.12 -1.48
C VAL A 42 16.92 31.00 -1.25
N ASP A 43 17.40 31.31 -0.04
CA ASP A 43 18.80 31.21 0.36
C ASP A 43 19.08 29.91 1.15
N GLY A 44 18.03 29.16 1.49
CA GLY A 44 18.09 27.89 2.22
C GLY A 44 17.96 28.03 3.74
N ASP A 45 17.54 29.21 4.23
CA ASP A 45 17.27 29.41 5.65
C ASP A 45 15.86 28.90 6.01
N SER A 46 15.75 28.22 7.16
CA SER A 46 14.49 27.66 7.66
C SER A 46 13.55 28.76 8.18
N ILE A 47 12.26 28.68 7.84
CA ILE A 47 11.26 29.71 8.13
C ILE A 47 10.01 29.16 8.86
N ASP A 48 9.35 30.03 9.64
CA ASP A 48 8.01 29.74 10.16
C ASP A 48 7.01 29.49 9.00
N PRO A 49 6.08 28.53 9.11
CA PRO A 49 5.12 28.23 8.05
C PRO A 49 4.30 29.47 7.62
N PRO A 50 4.36 29.89 6.33
CA PRO A 50 3.65 31.07 5.86
C PRO A 50 2.13 30.82 5.74
N GLU A 51 1.34 31.89 5.63
CA GLU A 51 -0.08 31.78 5.29
C GLU A 51 -0.23 31.42 3.79
N TYR A 52 -0.66 30.20 3.49
CA TYR A 52 -0.87 29.69 2.13
C TYR A 52 -2.23 29.02 1.94
N GLU A 53 -2.71 28.97 0.70
CA GLU A 53 -3.96 28.30 0.36
C GLU A 53 -3.73 26.79 0.22
N TYR A 54 -4.39 25.98 1.06
CA TYR A 54 -4.23 24.54 1.05
C TYR A 54 -4.75 23.94 -0.28
N GLN A 55 -3.83 23.44 -1.09
CA GLN A 55 -4.14 22.68 -2.30
C GLN A 55 -4.11 21.18 -1.96
N PRO A 56 -5.24 20.46 -2.06
CA PRO A 56 -5.27 19.02 -1.82
C PRO A 56 -4.48 18.28 -2.91
N PHE A 57 -3.60 17.36 -2.50
CA PHE A 57 -2.94 16.45 -3.42
C PHE A 57 -3.96 15.52 -4.08
N ASN A 58 -3.89 15.39 -5.40
CA ASN A 58 -4.72 14.44 -6.14
C ASN A 58 -3.89 13.20 -6.44
N MET A 59 -3.84 12.26 -5.50
CA MET A 59 -3.09 10.99 -5.67
C MET A 59 -3.76 10.10 -6.72
N ALA A 60 -3.36 10.30 -7.97
CA ALA A 60 -3.67 9.40 -9.07
C ALA A 60 -2.91 8.07 -8.87
N MET A 61 -3.50 7.17 -8.09
CA MET A 61 -3.12 5.76 -8.04
C MET A 61 -3.04 5.22 -9.48
N ILE A 62 -1.84 4.86 -9.92
CA ILE A 62 -1.64 4.19 -11.21
C ILE A 62 -2.37 2.85 -11.13
N SER A 63 -3.36 2.64 -11.99
CA SER A 63 -4.16 1.41 -11.94
C SER A 63 -3.28 0.19 -12.19
N SER A 64 -3.64 -0.97 -11.61
CA SER A 64 -2.90 -2.22 -11.79
C SER A 64 -2.76 -2.60 -13.28
N ILE A 65 -3.71 -2.17 -14.13
CA ILE A 65 -3.64 -2.28 -15.60
C ILE A 65 -2.49 -1.44 -16.18
N GLN A 66 -2.39 -0.17 -15.81
CA GLN A 66 -1.29 0.71 -16.26
C GLN A 66 0.08 0.25 -15.72
N VAL A 67 0.13 -0.34 -14.52
CA VAL A 67 1.33 -1.00 -13.99
C VAL A 67 1.71 -2.22 -14.83
N ILE A 68 0.74 -3.08 -15.14
CA ILE A 68 0.90 -4.25 -16.02
C ILE A 68 1.41 -3.83 -17.40
N ASP A 69 0.89 -2.76 -17.97
CA ASP A 69 1.30 -2.28 -19.30
C ASP A 69 2.74 -1.71 -19.25
N GLN A 70 3.09 -0.89 -18.25
CA GLN A 70 4.47 -0.40 -18.07
C GLN A 70 5.48 -1.56 -17.89
N LEU A 71 5.14 -2.58 -17.09
CA LEU A 71 5.98 -3.77 -16.92
C LEU A 71 6.11 -4.58 -18.22
N ARG A 72 5.08 -4.58 -19.07
CA ARG A 72 5.12 -5.28 -20.36
C ARG A 72 6.00 -4.54 -21.37
N ASP A 73 5.94 -3.22 -21.39
CA ASP A 73 6.82 -2.38 -22.23
C ASP A 73 8.28 -2.55 -21.81
N VAL A 74 8.57 -2.52 -20.50
CA VAL A 74 9.90 -2.83 -19.94
C VAL A 74 10.38 -4.21 -20.38
N LEU A 75 9.59 -5.27 -20.17
CA LEU A 75 9.98 -6.62 -20.61
C LEU A 75 10.26 -6.67 -22.12
N THR A 76 9.45 -6.00 -22.93
CA THR A 76 9.60 -5.98 -24.39
C THR A 76 10.89 -5.25 -24.81
N SER A 77 11.40 -4.33 -23.99
CA SER A 77 12.70 -3.66 -24.22
C SER A 77 13.93 -4.49 -23.80
N ILE A 78 13.78 -5.48 -22.92
CA ILE A 78 14.89 -6.34 -22.42
C ILE A 78 14.90 -7.70 -23.16
N ASP A 79 13.74 -8.18 -23.60
CA ASP A 79 13.55 -9.43 -24.38
C ASP A 79 13.83 -9.22 -25.90
N VAL A 80 14.88 -8.45 -26.21
CA VAL A 80 15.34 -8.15 -27.59
C VAL A 80 16.05 -9.33 -28.27
N GLY A 81 16.40 -10.36 -27.50
CA GLY A 81 17.04 -11.59 -27.97
C GLY A 81 18.56 -11.51 -28.08
N GLY A 82 19.19 -12.68 -28.18
CA GLY A 82 20.66 -12.80 -28.17
C GLY A 82 21.24 -12.89 -26.76
N GLU A 83 22.49 -12.46 -26.60
CA GLU A 83 23.24 -12.69 -25.35
C GLU A 83 22.79 -11.76 -24.20
N GLN A 84 22.26 -10.57 -24.50
CA GLN A 84 21.68 -9.68 -23.47
C GLN A 84 20.48 -10.32 -22.77
N SER A 85 19.54 -10.93 -23.52
CA SER A 85 18.42 -11.67 -22.92
C SER A 85 18.83 -12.99 -22.24
N ARG A 86 20.12 -13.36 -22.31
CA ARG A 86 20.75 -14.40 -21.48
C ARG A 86 21.36 -13.83 -20.20
N GLN A 87 22.07 -12.71 -20.29
CA GLN A 87 22.65 -12.00 -19.14
C GLN A 87 21.55 -11.61 -18.14
N PHE A 88 20.39 -11.15 -18.62
CA PHE A 88 19.25 -10.76 -17.78
C PHE A 88 18.14 -11.82 -17.72
N ALA A 89 18.46 -13.10 -17.89
CA ALA A 89 17.47 -14.17 -17.94
C ALA A 89 16.68 -14.32 -16.63
N GLU A 90 17.31 -14.06 -15.48
CA GLU A 90 16.67 -14.15 -14.17
C GLU A 90 15.79 -12.92 -13.87
N GLU A 91 16.24 -11.71 -14.23
CA GLU A 91 15.47 -10.46 -14.16
C GLU A 91 14.25 -10.50 -15.09
N ILE A 92 14.41 -11.01 -16.32
CA ILE A 92 13.31 -11.28 -17.25
C ILE A 92 12.33 -12.29 -16.63
N ALA A 93 12.81 -13.34 -15.94
CA ALA A 93 11.95 -14.31 -15.28
C ALA A 93 11.20 -13.68 -14.09
N MET A 94 11.84 -12.88 -13.26
CA MET A 94 11.23 -12.16 -12.13
C MET A 94 10.20 -11.13 -12.58
N LEU A 95 10.48 -10.36 -13.63
CA LEU A 95 9.51 -9.42 -14.22
C LEU A 95 8.31 -10.18 -14.82
N LYS A 96 8.52 -11.29 -15.53
CA LYS A 96 7.43 -12.16 -16.04
C LYS A 96 6.62 -12.80 -14.91
N LYS A 97 7.26 -13.15 -13.79
CA LYS A 97 6.67 -13.68 -12.55
C LYS A 97 5.77 -12.64 -11.87
N ALA A 98 6.28 -11.43 -11.65
CA ALA A 98 5.52 -10.31 -11.10
C ALA A 98 4.32 -9.92 -11.98
N LEU A 99 4.50 -9.86 -13.31
CA LEU A 99 3.42 -9.61 -14.27
C LEU A 99 2.32 -10.66 -14.23
N LYS A 100 2.67 -11.94 -14.02
CA LYS A 100 1.71 -13.03 -13.85
C LYS A 100 0.94 -12.89 -12.53
N ALA A 101 1.61 -12.54 -11.43
CA ALA A 101 0.96 -12.33 -10.13
C ALA A 101 -0.02 -11.15 -10.17
N LEU A 102 0.36 -10.04 -10.81
CA LEU A 102 -0.53 -8.89 -11.07
C LEU A 102 -1.68 -9.26 -12.01
N GLY A 103 -1.41 -9.99 -13.10
CA GLY A 103 -2.44 -10.45 -14.04
C GLY A 103 -3.50 -11.34 -13.39
N CYS A 104 -3.10 -12.26 -12.49
CA CYS A 104 -4.02 -13.07 -11.70
C CYS A 104 -4.83 -12.26 -10.66
N SER A 105 -4.43 -11.02 -10.36
CA SER A 105 -5.19 -10.09 -9.52
C SER A 105 -6.37 -9.48 -10.28
N VAL A 106 -6.18 -9.09 -11.55
CA VAL A 106 -7.18 -8.34 -12.34
C VAL A 106 -8.48 -9.12 -12.60
N ASP A 107 -8.42 -10.45 -12.73
CA ASP A 107 -9.61 -11.31 -12.85
C ASP A 107 -10.39 -11.50 -11.53
N GLN A 108 -9.86 -11.01 -10.40
CA GLN A 108 -10.49 -11.11 -9.08
C GLN A 108 -10.82 -9.72 -8.52
N SER A 109 -12.11 -9.42 -8.37
CA SER A 109 -12.56 -8.17 -7.72
C SER A 109 -12.12 -8.14 -6.24
N LYS A 110 -10.96 -7.51 -5.99
CA LYS A 110 -10.30 -7.41 -4.68
C LYS A 110 -9.97 -5.94 -4.40
N THR A 111 -10.70 -5.35 -3.46
CA THR A 111 -10.60 -3.91 -3.18
C THR A 111 -9.61 -3.59 -2.06
N VAL A 112 -8.97 -2.42 -2.15
CA VAL A 112 -8.16 -1.74 -1.12
C VAL A 112 -6.84 -2.42 -0.71
N VAL A 113 -6.86 -3.62 -0.13
CA VAL A 113 -5.72 -4.18 0.64
C VAL A 113 -4.47 -4.40 -0.23
N LEU A 114 -4.64 -4.70 -1.52
CA LEU A 114 -3.53 -4.90 -2.45
C LEU A 114 -2.70 -3.64 -2.69
N SER A 115 -3.30 -2.44 -2.62
CA SER A 115 -2.68 -1.19 -3.09
C SER A 115 -1.31 -0.88 -2.48
N PHE A 116 -1.08 -1.23 -1.21
CA PHE A 116 0.22 -1.05 -0.55
C PHE A 116 1.28 -2.04 -1.03
N LEU A 117 0.92 -3.31 -1.20
CA LEU A 117 1.84 -4.32 -1.77
C LEU A 117 2.06 -4.11 -3.27
N GLU A 118 1.05 -3.67 -4.03
CA GLU A 118 1.18 -3.28 -5.43
C GLU A 118 2.12 -2.07 -5.58
N ALA A 119 2.05 -1.08 -4.69
CA ALA A 119 2.97 0.06 -4.67
C ALA A 119 4.42 -0.36 -4.34
N GLN A 120 4.62 -1.24 -3.35
CA GLN A 120 5.95 -1.80 -3.05
C GLN A 120 6.50 -2.64 -4.22
N LEU A 121 5.66 -3.48 -4.84
CA LEU A 121 6.02 -4.30 -5.99
C LEU A 121 6.38 -3.43 -7.21
N LEU A 122 5.63 -2.36 -7.46
CA LEU A 122 5.95 -1.36 -8.49
C LEU A 122 7.28 -0.66 -8.20
N GLY A 123 7.55 -0.31 -6.94
CA GLY A 123 8.84 0.23 -6.50
C GLY A 123 10.00 -0.72 -6.77
N ALA A 124 9.90 -1.96 -6.30
CA ALA A 124 10.88 -3.02 -6.54
C ALA A 124 11.15 -3.25 -8.04
N CYS A 125 10.10 -3.35 -8.86
CA CYS A 125 10.23 -3.50 -10.31
C CYS A 125 10.89 -2.28 -10.97
N LYS A 126 10.63 -1.05 -10.51
CA LYS A 126 11.31 0.16 -11.00
C LYS A 126 12.80 0.15 -10.67
N VAL A 127 13.18 -0.24 -9.45
CA VAL A 127 14.58 -0.39 -9.03
C VAL A 127 15.32 -1.39 -9.92
N ILE A 128 14.77 -2.60 -10.08
CA ILE A 128 15.32 -3.64 -10.95
C ILE A 128 15.45 -3.14 -12.40
N THR A 129 14.41 -2.49 -12.93
CA THR A 129 14.42 -1.95 -14.30
C THR A 129 15.51 -0.90 -14.48
N SER A 130 15.63 0.05 -13.55
CA SER A 130 16.61 1.13 -13.62
C SER A 130 18.03 0.59 -13.59
N TYR A 131 18.35 -0.30 -12.64
CA TYR A 131 19.67 -0.94 -12.56
C TYR A 131 19.97 -1.82 -13.78
N THR A 132 19.00 -2.58 -14.27
CA THR A 132 19.15 -3.41 -15.49
C THR A 132 19.50 -2.55 -16.70
N MET A 133 18.79 -1.44 -16.92
CA MET A 133 19.11 -0.51 -18.02
C MET A 133 20.45 0.19 -17.84
N ASP A 134 20.79 0.64 -16.63
CA ASP A 134 22.06 1.33 -16.41
C ASP A 134 23.27 0.41 -16.60
N LEU A 135 23.15 -0.86 -16.21
CA LEU A 135 24.18 -1.88 -16.43
C LEU A 135 24.30 -2.28 -17.91
N LEU A 136 23.17 -2.50 -18.60
CA LEU A 136 23.10 -2.74 -20.06
C LEU A 136 23.87 -1.70 -20.90
N TYR A 137 23.97 -0.46 -20.42
CA TYR A 137 24.65 0.63 -21.12
C TYR A 137 26.10 0.93 -20.65
N LYS A 138 26.55 0.37 -19.52
CA LYS A 138 27.81 0.82 -18.87
C LYS A 138 28.84 -0.27 -18.61
N LEU A 139 28.44 -1.51 -18.25
CA LEU A 139 29.36 -2.46 -17.61
C LEU A 139 29.26 -3.88 -18.20
N ASP A 140 30.23 -4.17 -19.08
CA ASP A 140 30.47 -5.44 -19.78
C ASP A 140 30.88 -6.54 -18.78
N ASP A 141 29.89 -7.24 -18.21
CA ASP A 141 29.98 -8.30 -17.17
C ASP A 141 30.84 -7.95 -15.93
N GLN A 142 31.03 -6.66 -15.63
CA GLN A 142 31.92 -6.18 -14.56
C GLN A 142 31.25 -5.98 -13.19
N VAL A 143 29.95 -6.24 -13.06
CA VAL A 143 29.20 -6.09 -11.79
C VAL A 143 28.41 -7.36 -11.52
N ASN A 144 28.61 -7.90 -10.32
CA ASN A 144 27.75 -8.94 -9.77
C ASN A 144 26.46 -8.31 -9.24
N LEU A 145 25.31 -8.70 -9.80
CA LEU A 145 23.99 -8.19 -9.37
C LEU A 145 23.67 -8.55 -7.91
N ASP A 146 24.19 -9.67 -7.43
CA ASP A 146 23.95 -10.15 -6.06
C ASP A 146 24.63 -9.27 -4.99
N ASP A 147 25.60 -8.42 -5.36
CA ASP A 147 26.29 -7.50 -4.44
C ASP A 147 25.58 -6.12 -4.31
N ILE A 148 24.46 -5.91 -5.01
CA ILE A 148 23.68 -4.66 -4.98
C ILE A 148 22.52 -4.78 -3.99
N GLU A 149 22.57 -4.03 -2.88
CA GLU A 149 21.60 -4.14 -1.79
C GLU A 149 20.17 -3.80 -2.25
N GLU A 150 19.99 -2.80 -3.10
CA GLU A 150 18.66 -2.40 -3.60
C GLU A 150 18.03 -3.47 -4.49
N LEU A 151 18.83 -4.30 -5.18
CA LEU A 151 18.34 -5.46 -5.92
C LEU A 151 17.96 -6.61 -4.99
N GLN A 152 18.73 -6.85 -3.93
CA GLN A 152 18.34 -7.83 -2.89
C GLN A 152 17.01 -7.44 -2.25
N GLN A 153 16.87 -6.18 -1.81
CA GLN A 153 15.63 -5.66 -1.20
C GLN A 153 14.44 -5.75 -2.18
N ALA A 154 14.65 -5.48 -3.47
CA ALA A 154 13.61 -5.62 -4.50
C ALA A 154 13.20 -7.08 -4.73
N ARG A 155 14.15 -8.02 -4.76
CA ARG A 155 13.91 -9.47 -4.85
C ARG A 155 13.10 -9.96 -3.63
N ASP A 156 13.48 -9.56 -2.42
CA ASP A 156 12.76 -9.88 -1.18
C ASP A 156 11.31 -9.39 -1.18
N VAL A 157 11.01 -8.24 -1.80
CA VAL A 157 9.63 -7.72 -1.96
C VAL A 157 8.82 -8.57 -2.95
N ILE A 158 9.43 -8.96 -4.08
CA ILE A 158 8.78 -9.78 -5.12
C ILE A 158 8.43 -11.17 -4.58
N ASP A 159 9.34 -11.83 -3.88
CA ASP A 159 9.10 -13.20 -3.38
C ASP A 159 8.08 -13.21 -2.23
N ARG A 160 8.11 -12.21 -1.33
CA ARG A 160 7.02 -12.01 -0.36
C ARG A 160 5.66 -11.80 -1.05
N TYR A 161 5.61 -11.06 -2.16
CA TYR A 161 4.38 -10.89 -2.94
C TYR A 161 3.91 -12.22 -3.56
N GLU A 162 4.80 -13.07 -4.06
CA GLU A 162 4.41 -14.40 -4.56
C GLU A 162 3.86 -15.30 -3.45
N ASP A 163 4.47 -15.31 -2.26
CA ASP A 163 3.94 -16.06 -1.11
C ASP A 163 2.50 -15.60 -0.77
N PHE A 164 2.25 -14.29 -0.70
CA PHE A 164 0.89 -13.75 -0.48
C PHE A 164 -0.07 -14.00 -1.64
N ALA A 165 0.40 -14.09 -2.89
CA ALA A 165 -0.43 -14.31 -4.07
C ALA A 165 -0.74 -15.79 -4.33
N THR A 166 0.14 -16.71 -3.92
CA THR A 166 0.00 -18.15 -4.13
C THR A 166 -0.64 -18.87 -2.94
N GLN A 167 -0.45 -18.37 -1.72
CA GLN A 167 -1.21 -18.85 -0.58
C GLN A 167 -2.66 -18.36 -0.65
N SER A 168 -3.61 -19.29 -0.58
CA SER A 168 -5.01 -18.99 -0.22
C SER A 168 -5.16 -18.60 1.27
N GLY A 169 -4.11 -18.01 1.85
CA GLY A 169 -3.78 -18.06 3.26
C GLY A 169 -4.03 -16.75 3.97
N LYS A 170 -4.95 -16.80 4.94
CA LYS A 170 -4.75 -16.33 6.31
C LYS A 170 -3.78 -15.14 6.48
N LEU A 171 -4.21 -13.94 6.05
CA LEU A 171 -3.51 -12.69 6.41
C LEU A 171 -3.84 -12.34 7.87
N LEU A 172 -2.82 -12.23 8.72
CA LEU A 172 -2.92 -11.78 10.11
C LEU A 172 -2.30 -10.39 10.26
N ILE A 173 -3.00 -9.47 10.92
CA ILE A 173 -2.55 -8.12 11.24
C ILE A 173 -2.71 -7.93 12.76
N GLU A 174 -1.64 -7.51 13.43
CA GLU A 174 -1.66 -7.13 14.85
C GLU A 174 -1.75 -5.61 14.97
N CYS A 175 -2.71 -5.09 15.74
CA CYS A 175 -2.94 -3.66 15.92
C CYS A 175 -3.51 -3.32 17.31
N PHE A 176 -3.91 -2.06 17.51
CA PHE A 176 -4.50 -1.59 18.77
C PHE A 176 -5.70 -0.69 18.51
N VAL A 177 -6.81 -0.95 19.20
CA VAL A 177 -7.92 0.01 19.32
C VAL A 177 -7.68 0.88 20.55
N SER A 178 -7.88 2.19 20.43
CA SER A 178 -7.70 3.15 21.53
C SER A 178 -9.06 3.72 21.97
N GLU A 179 -9.18 4.06 23.26
CA GLU A 179 -10.32 4.82 23.81
C GLU A 179 -10.59 6.09 22.96
N GLN A 180 -11.88 6.39 22.75
CA GLN A 180 -12.35 7.53 21.94
C GLN A 180 -12.99 8.63 22.80
N CYS A 181 -13.34 8.34 24.05
CA CYS A 181 -13.87 9.32 25.00
C CYS A 181 -12.73 10.20 25.56
N SER A 182 -12.84 11.53 25.38
CA SER A 182 -11.89 12.52 25.93
C SER A 182 -11.80 12.55 27.45
N ASP A 183 -12.86 12.10 28.12
CA ASP A 183 -13.06 12.29 29.56
C ASP A 183 -12.55 11.09 30.37
N LEU A 184 -12.04 10.05 29.68
CA LEU A 184 -11.50 8.82 30.25
C LEU A 184 -10.00 8.69 29.97
N PRO A 185 -9.24 7.91 30.78
CA PRO A 185 -7.86 7.58 30.46
C PRO A 185 -7.74 6.90 29.09
N CYS A 186 -6.73 7.28 28.30
CA CYS A 186 -6.46 6.69 26.99
C CYS A 186 -6.00 5.23 27.13
N ASN A 187 -6.98 4.32 27.19
CA ASN A 187 -6.75 2.88 27.21
C ASN A 187 -6.46 2.38 25.78
N LYS A 188 -5.61 1.35 25.66
CA LYS A 188 -5.35 0.64 24.41
C LYS A 188 -5.63 -0.84 24.58
N LEU A 189 -6.43 -1.39 23.68
CA LEU A 189 -6.77 -2.81 23.60
C LEU A 189 -6.01 -3.40 22.41
N PRO A 190 -5.12 -4.40 22.60
CA PRO A 190 -4.52 -5.14 21.48
C PRO A 190 -5.61 -5.88 20.72
N VAL A 191 -5.53 -5.86 19.38
CA VAL A 191 -6.50 -6.49 18.49
C VAL A 191 -5.77 -7.20 17.35
N ASN A 192 -6.11 -8.46 17.14
CA ASN A 192 -5.70 -9.22 15.97
C ASN A 192 -6.83 -9.16 14.93
N ILE A 193 -6.47 -8.96 13.65
CA ILE A 193 -7.38 -8.96 12.51
C ILE A 193 -6.93 -10.06 11.55
N LEU A 194 -7.85 -10.92 11.12
CA LEU A 194 -7.55 -12.11 10.34
C LEU A 194 -8.44 -12.24 9.10
N ALA A 195 -7.85 -12.12 7.91
CA ALA A 195 -8.55 -12.40 6.65
C ALA A 195 -8.27 -13.84 6.19
N GLU A 196 -9.27 -14.72 6.27
CA GLU A 196 -9.15 -16.15 5.94
C GLU A 196 -10.44 -16.68 5.31
N SER A 197 -10.32 -17.49 4.25
CA SER A 197 -11.45 -18.13 3.54
C SER A 197 -12.60 -17.18 3.13
N GLY A 198 -12.27 -15.94 2.72
CA GLY A 198 -13.27 -14.93 2.32
C GLY A 198 -14.00 -14.24 3.48
N LYS A 199 -13.50 -14.38 4.70
CA LYS A 199 -14.02 -13.74 5.92
C LYS A 199 -12.95 -12.85 6.54
N LEU A 200 -13.37 -11.78 7.21
CA LEU A 200 -12.53 -10.92 8.03
C LEU A 200 -12.94 -11.08 9.49
N TRP A 201 -12.08 -11.68 10.31
CA TRP A 201 -12.30 -11.88 11.74
C TRP A 201 -11.52 -10.85 12.57
N VAL A 202 -12.03 -10.53 13.75
CA VAL A 202 -11.40 -9.61 14.71
C VAL A 202 -11.41 -10.24 16.10
N GLN A 203 -10.23 -10.31 16.71
CA GLN A 203 -9.98 -10.86 18.05
C GLN A 203 -9.35 -9.76 18.93
N PRO A 204 -10.15 -9.10 19.78
CA PRO A 204 -9.63 -8.24 20.83
C PRO A 204 -9.05 -9.08 21.97
N ALA A 205 -7.89 -8.68 22.51
CA ALA A 205 -7.21 -9.45 23.55
C ALA A 205 -8.04 -9.58 24.83
N GLY A 206 -8.26 -10.80 25.30
CA GLY A 206 -9.12 -11.10 26.46
C GLY A 206 -10.60 -11.29 26.12
N TYR A 207 -10.99 -11.20 24.85
CA TYR A 207 -12.34 -11.48 24.36
C TYR A 207 -12.35 -12.75 23.50
N GLY A 208 -13.50 -13.41 23.38
CA GLY A 208 -13.64 -14.69 22.69
C GLY A 208 -15.09 -15.15 22.59
N ASP A 209 -15.29 -16.27 21.89
CA ASP A 209 -16.57 -16.99 21.80
C ASP A 209 -16.58 -18.23 22.70
N LYS A 210 -17.76 -18.79 22.96
CA LYS A 210 -17.94 -19.95 23.86
C LYS A 210 -17.36 -21.28 23.36
N THR A 211 -17.15 -21.41 22.05
CA THR A 211 -16.75 -22.68 21.40
C THR A 211 -15.24 -22.81 21.26
N SER A 212 -14.52 -21.70 21.34
CA SER A 212 -13.06 -21.62 21.34
C SER A 212 -12.46 -21.79 22.74
N ALA A 213 -11.14 -22.06 22.78
CA ALA A 213 -10.37 -21.97 24.02
C ALA A 213 -10.03 -20.51 24.36
N ASP A 214 -9.72 -20.24 25.64
CA ASP A 214 -9.29 -18.93 26.13
C ASP A 214 -8.17 -18.32 25.26
N GLY A 215 -8.36 -17.09 24.80
CA GLY A 215 -7.41 -16.38 23.93
C GLY A 215 -7.37 -16.84 22.47
N HIS A 216 -8.17 -17.85 22.07
CA HIS A 216 -8.22 -18.36 20.69
C HIS A 216 -9.51 -18.02 19.94
N GLY A 217 -10.53 -17.48 20.61
CA GLY A 217 -11.81 -17.10 20.00
C GLY A 217 -11.76 -15.84 19.15
N TRP A 218 -12.71 -15.72 18.22
CA TRP A 218 -12.82 -14.62 17.25
C TRP A 218 -14.24 -14.04 17.29
N PRO A 219 -14.57 -13.20 18.30
CA PRO A 219 -15.94 -12.84 18.63
C PRO A 219 -16.63 -11.92 17.61
N ILE A 220 -15.89 -11.36 16.65
CA ILE A 220 -16.42 -10.47 15.61
C ILE A 220 -15.94 -10.97 14.25
N GLY A 221 -16.84 -11.08 13.27
CA GLY A 221 -16.51 -11.51 11.90
C GLY A 221 -17.37 -10.84 10.84
N LEU A 222 -16.80 -10.55 9.67
CA LEU A 222 -17.49 -10.00 8.50
C LEU A 222 -17.34 -10.98 7.33
N GLU A 223 -18.44 -11.33 6.66
CA GLU A 223 -18.41 -12.22 5.50
C GLU A 223 -19.49 -11.88 4.46
N ILE A 224 -19.30 -12.37 3.24
CA ILE A 224 -20.37 -12.41 2.22
C ILE A 224 -20.97 -13.82 2.23
N TRP A 225 -22.26 -13.93 2.57
CA TRP A 225 -22.99 -15.20 2.56
C TRP A 225 -24.21 -15.11 1.65
N GLN A 226 -24.36 -16.08 0.74
CA GLN A 226 -25.44 -16.09 -0.27
C GLN A 226 -25.53 -14.79 -1.09
N GLY A 227 -24.38 -14.13 -1.32
CA GLY A 227 -24.28 -12.88 -2.07
C GLY A 227 -24.65 -11.62 -1.29
N ARG A 228 -24.77 -11.69 0.04
CA ARG A 228 -25.16 -10.58 0.92
C ARG A 228 -24.11 -10.34 2.00
N LEU A 229 -23.82 -9.08 2.33
CA LEU A 229 -22.84 -8.73 3.36
C LEU A 229 -23.45 -8.89 4.76
N ARG A 230 -22.75 -9.57 5.67
CA ARG A 230 -23.21 -9.73 7.06
C ARG A 230 -22.09 -9.64 8.08
N LEU A 231 -22.43 -9.08 9.23
CA LEU A 231 -21.62 -9.02 10.44
C LEU A 231 -22.06 -10.13 11.42
N ILE A 232 -21.10 -10.82 11.99
CA ILE A 232 -21.21 -11.91 12.97
C ILE A 232 -20.69 -11.36 14.29
N VAL A 233 -21.47 -11.46 15.37
CA VAL A 233 -21.06 -10.99 16.71
C VAL A 233 -21.43 -12.01 17.77
N PHE A 234 -20.43 -12.45 18.53
CA PHE A 234 -20.58 -13.14 19.82
C PHE A 234 -20.47 -12.07 20.92
N ASP A 235 -21.60 -11.47 21.31
CA ASP A 235 -21.62 -10.37 22.29
C ASP A 235 -21.73 -10.83 23.76
N ASP A 236 -21.95 -12.13 23.98
CA ASP A 236 -21.89 -12.80 25.27
C ASP A 236 -21.17 -14.14 25.15
N ILE A 237 -20.05 -14.30 25.86
CA ILE A 237 -19.22 -15.51 25.90
C ILE A 237 -19.94 -16.73 26.53
N ASN A 238 -21.11 -16.54 27.13
CA ASN A 238 -21.95 -17.63 27.64
C ASN A 238 -22.92 -18.19 26.57
N THR A 239 -23.04 -17.52 25.42
CA THR A 239 -23.94 -17.87 24.31
C THR A 239 -23.17 -18.56 23.17
N GLU A 240 -23.74 -19.63 22.60
CA GLU A 240 -23.09 -20.45 21.55
C GLU A 240 -23.45 -20.00 20.13
N GLU A 241 -24.63 -19.39 19.93
CA GLU A 241 -25.08 -18.89 18.63
C GLU A 241 -24.72 -17.40 18.47
N PRO A 242 -23.97 -17.00 17.44
CA PRO A 242 -23.67 -15.59 17.20
C PRO A 242 -24.88 -14.83 16.66
N LYS A 243 -24.95 -13.54 16.99
CA LYS A 243 -25.89 -12.61 16.37
C LYS A 243 -25.40 -12.28 14.95
N ILE A 244 -26.27 -12.54 13.98
CA ILE A 244 -26.03 -12.24 12.56
C ILE A 244 -26.77 -10.95 12.21
N ILE A 245 -26.03 -9.91 11.84
CA ILE A 245 -26.53 -8.61 11.42
C ILE A 245 -26.39 -8.50 9.91
N ASP A 246 -27.53 -8.37 9.24
CA ASP A 246 -27.68 -8.18 7.80
C ASP A 246 -27.36 -6.73 7.41
N LEU A 247 -26.34 -6.51 6.58
CA LEU A 247 -25.82 -5.18 6.25
C LEU A 247 -26.30 -4.63 4.91
N GLU A 248 -27.20 -5.29 4.19
CA GLU A 248 -27.70 -4.73 2.91
C GLU A 248 -28.41 -3.38 3.08
N ASN A 249 -29.08 -3.14 4.22
CA ASN A 249 -29.69 -1.82 4.49
C ASN A 249 -28.66 -0.72 4.85
N ALA A 250 -27.38 -1.06 5.02
CA ALA A 250 -26.30 -0.12 5.32
C ALA A 250 -25.49 0.29 4.07
N ARG A 251 -25.91 -0.16 2.88
CA ARG A 251 -25.34 0.27 1.59
C ARG A 251 -25.58 1.76 1.35
N GLU A 252 -24.65 2.41 0.67
CA GLU A 252 -24.78 3.84 0.37
C GLU A 252 -25.97 4.18 -0.54
N ASP A 253 -26.36 3.24 -1.41
CA ASP A 253 -27.55 3.34 -2.27
C ASP A 253 -28.88 3.22 -1.51
N SER A 254 -28.84 2.90 -0.21
CA SER A 254 -29.99 2.83 0.69
C SER A 254 -30.12 4.06 1.60
N ARG A 255 -29.29 5.09 1.39
CA ARG A 255 -29.37 6.38 2.10
C ARG A 255 -30.66 7.12 1.72
N ILE A 256 -31.30 7.73 2.70
CA ILE A 256 -32.44 8.64 2.52
C ILE A 256 -31.94 10.07 2.75
N ASP A 257 -32.21 10.95 1.80
CA ASP A 257 -31.95 12.41 1.86
C ASP A 257 -33.13 13.18 2.49
#